data_AF-A0A8J4AGL3-F1
#
_entry.id   AF-A0A8J4AGL3-F1
#
_cell.length_a   1.000
_cell.length_b   1.000
_cell.length_c   1.000
_cell.angle_alpha   90.00
_cell.angle_beta   90.00
_cell.angle_gamma   90.00
#
_symmetry.space_group_name_H-M   'P 1'
#
loop_
_entity.id
_entity.type
_entity.pdbx_description
1 polymer ?
#
loop_
_entity_poly.entity_id
_entity_poly.type
_entity_poly.pdbx_seq_one_letter_code
_entity_poly.pdbx_strand_id
1 'polypeptide(L)'
;MLYQRFVRALGDSVLTDLETISVTTKPLDLLCRAPLPRKVRLYVFNCTDHPSERKAGDYRIQLRLPGQRRRQRACLALDPGVLVLLAGYVAEFDVFVFWDAIAHSEFPYSKGIQVSATTVHHAAIHGQGGQRREVRRSGGYPEQVLAVRADRLVTGLRRREELTRQSLLKSPIRSSVT
;
A
#
# COMPACT_ATOMS: atom_id res chain seq x y z
N MET A 1 -9.59 11.94 6.34
CA MET A 1 -9.83 10.79 7.22
C MET A 1 -8.84 9.63 7.06
N LEU A 2 -8.67 8.98 5.89
CA LEU A 2 -7.75 7.82 5.76
C LEU A 2 -6.28 8.13 6.10
N TYR A 3 -5.73 9.16 5.46
CA TYR A 3 -4.37 9.64 5.72
C TYR A 3 -4.17 10.10 7.16
N GLN A 4 -5.17 10.77 7.74
CA GLN A 4 -5.14 11.16 9.15
C GLN A 4 -5.10 9.94 10.07
N ARG A 5 -5.85 8.86 9.77
CA ARG A 5 -5.76 7.62 10.55
C ARG A 5 -4.37 7.00 10.46
N PHE A 6 -3.79 6.95 9.25
CA PHE A 6 -2.44 6.42 9.02
C PHE A 6 -1.39 7.22 9.81
N VAL A 7 -1.43 8.55 9.72
CA VAL A 7 -0.47 9.41 10.42
C VAL A 7 -0.65 9.32 11.94
N ARG A 8 -1.88 9.32 12.45
CA ARG A 8 -2.15 9.09 13.88
C ARG A 8 -1.59 7.76 14.38
N ALA A 9 -1.69 6.71 13.56
CA ALA A 9 -1.17 5.39 13.88
C ALA A 9 0.37 5.31 13.87
N LEU A 10 1.05 6.22 13.15
CA LEU A 10 2.51 6.35 13.22
C LEU A 10 2.99 7.19 14.43
N GLY A 11 2.13 8.08 14.94
CA GLY A 11 2.43 8.94 16.09
C GLY A 11 3.72 9.73 15.92
N ASP A 12 4.55 9.73 16.97
CA ASP A 12 5.81 10.48 17.04
C ASP A 12 6.89 10.04 16.03
N SER A 13 6.63 8.95 15.30
CA SER A 13 7.49 8.48 14.22
C SER A 13 7.45 9.41 13.00
N VAL A 14 6.45 10.29 12.88
CA VAL A 14 6.33 11.25 11.78
C VAL A 14 7.03 12.56 12.14
N LEU A 15 7.93 13.02 11.26
CA LEU A 15 8.63 14.31 11.33
C LEU A 15 7.96 15.41 10.52
N THR A 16 7.04 15.03 9.65
CA THR A 16 6.40 15.96 8.72
C THR A 16 5.45 16.86 9.49
N ASP A 17 5.58 18.16 9.29
CA ASP A 17 4.61 19.11 9.82
C ASP A 17 3.30 19.01 9.01
N LEU A 18 2.30 18.40 9.63
CA LEU A 18 1.01 18.11 9.01
C LEU A 18 0.13 19.35 8.85
N GLU A 19 0.44 20.45 9.55
CA GLU A 19 -0.28 21.72 9.40
C GLU A 19 0.08 22.41 8.08
N THR A 20 1.27 22.12 7.57
CA THR A 20 1.82 22.74 6.35
C THR A 20 1.49 21.99 5.06
N ILE A 21 0.84 20.82 5.13
CA ILE A 21 0.56 19.97 3.97
C ILE A 21 -0.90 19.51 3.90
N SER A 22 -1.41 19.34 2.67
CA SER A 22 -2.73 18.73 2.46
C SER A 22 -2.66 17.21 2.66
N VAL A 23 -3.17 16.74 3.80
CA VAL A 23 -3.32 15.31 4.12
C VAL A 23 -4.48 14.64 3.37
N THR A 24 -5.06 15.28 2.37
CA THR A 24 -6.21 14.75 1.62
C THR A 24 -5.87 14.35 0.19
N THR A 25 -4.75 14.86 -0.33
CA THR A 25 -4.28 14.61 -1.69
C THR A 25 -3.40 13.38 -1.75
N LYS A 26 -3.45 12.69 -2.90
CA LYS A 26 -2.57 11.54 -3.20
C LYS A 26 -1.47 11.99 -4.17
N PRO A 27 -0.22 11.58 -3.96
CA PRO A 27 0.31 10.92 -2.77
C PRO A 27 0.41 11.86 -1.55
N LEU A 28 0.61 11.26 -0.37
CA LEU A 28 1.11 11.99 0.81
C LEU A 28 2.57 11.59 1.04
N ASP A 29 3.47 12.56 1.01
CA ASP A 29 4.89 12.33 1.30
C ASP A 29 5.17 12.64 2.78
N LEU A 30 5.82 11.70 3.45
CA LEU A 30 6.14 11.76 4.87
C LEU A 30 7.65 11.61 5.10
N LEU A 31 8.20 12.52 5.89
CA LEU A 31 9.44 12.33 6.63
C LEU A 31 9.17 11.57 7.94
N CYS A 32 9.98 10.55 8.21
CA CYS A 32 9.86 9.72 9.42
C CYS A 32 11.18 9.65 10.20
N ARG A 33 11.08 9.39 11.51
CA ARG A 33 12.21 9.05 12.39
C ARG A 33 12.59 7.58 12.23
N ALA A 34 13.83 7.25 12.59
CA ALA A 34 14.19 5.87 12.84
C ALA A 34 13.25 5.26 13.90
N PRO A 35 12.87 3.97 13.78
CA PRO A 35 13.40 2.95 12.87
C PRO A 35 12.70 2.86 11.50
N LEU A 36 11.89 3.84 11.11
CA LEU A 36 11.24 3.86 9.80
C LEU A 36 12.17 4.41 8.71
N PRO A 37 11.95 4.05 7.44
CA PRO A 37 12.62 4.71 6.32
C PRO A 37 12.37 6.23 6.38
N ARG A 38 13.42 7.00 6.12
CA ARG A 38 13.38 8.46 6.29
C ARG A 38 12.33 9.13 5.40
N LYS A 39 12.06 8.59 4.21
CA LYS A 39 11.07 9.09 3.26
C LYS A 39 10.06 7.99 2.92
N VAL A 40 8.79 8.26 3.17
CA VAL A 40 7.67 7.37 2.85
C VAL A 40 6.71 8.11 1.93
N ARG A 41 6.40 7.56 0.76
CA ARG A 41 5.38 8.08 -0.15
C ARG A 41 4.15 7.21 -0.10
N LEU A 42 3.02 7.79 0.29
CA LEU A 42 1.84 7.04 0.66
C LEU A 42 0.67 7.24 -0.30
N TYR A 43 0.19 6.15 -0.88
CA TYR A 43 -1.03 6.08 -1.67
C TYR A 43 -2.08 5.23 -0.93
N VAL A 44 -2.94 5.86 -0.12
CA VAL A 44 -3.97 5.15 0.67
C VAL A 44 -5.35 5.27 0.03
N PHE A 45 -5.99 4.13 -0.14
CA PHE A 45 -7.34 3.99 -0.67
C PHE A 45 -8.27 3.37 0.37
N ASN A 46 -9.57 3.63 0.23
CA ASN A 46 -10.56 2.90 1.02
C ASN A 46 -10.56 1.44 0.54
N CYS A 47 -10.53 0.49 1.47
CA CYS A 47 -10.53 -0.93 1.17
C CYS A 47 -11.82 -1.54 1.69
N THR A 48 -12.69 -1.93 0.77
CA THR A 48 -14.02 -2.44 1.09
C THR A 48 -14.21 -3.79 0.43
N ASP A 49 -15.02 -4.64 1.05
CA ASP A 49 -15.69 -5.71 0.34
C ASP A 49 -16.84 -5.10 -0.49
N HIS A 50 -17.36 -5.86 -1.46
CA HIS A 50 -18.58 -5.47 -2.15
C HIS A 50 -19.54 -6.67 -2.11
N PRO A 51 -20.79 -6.50 -1.65
CA PRO A 51 -21.74 -7.62 -1.46
C PRO A 51 -21.99 -8.45 -2.73
N SER A 52 -21.73 -7.87 -3.91
CA SER A 52 -21.93 -8.51 -5.21
C SER A 52 -20.69 -9.22 -5.78
N GLU A 53 -19.59 -9.35 -5.03
CA GLU A 53 -18.40 -10.06 -5.52
C GLU A 53 -18.59 -11.58 -5.47
N ARG A 54 -18.20 -12.28 -6.56
CA ARG A 54 -18.38 -13.74 -6.73
C ARG A 54 -17.65 -14.58 -5.68
N LYS A 55 -16.70 -14.00 -4.95
CA LYS A 55 -16.11 -14.54 -3.73
C LYS A 55 -16.54 -13.65 -2.59
N ALA A 56 -17.47 -14.12 -1.77
CA ALA A 56 -17.85 -13.41 -0.56
C ALA A 56 -16.63 -13.20 0.34
N GLY A 57 -16.40 -11.96 0.78
CA GLY A 57 -15.45 -11.60 1.83
C GLY A 57 -14.09 -11.03 1.40
N ASP A 58 -13.69 -11.10 0.12
CA ASP A 58 -12.42 -10.47 -0.31
C ASP A 58 -12.55 -8.94 -0.33
N TYR A 59 -11.52 -8.24 0.17
CA TYR A 59 -11.48 -6.78 0.19
C TYR A 59 -10.73 -6.26 -1.02
N ARG A 60 -11.11 -5.10 -1.53
CA ARG A 60 -10.43 -4.46 -2.66
C ARG A 60 -10.21 -2.97 -2.49
N ILE A 61 -9.20 -2.46 -3.17
CA ILE A 61 -9.07 -1.03 -3.48
C ILE A 61 -9.23 -0.79 -4.97
N GLN A 62 -9.70 0.40 -5.34
CA GLN A 62 -9.71 0.86 -6.73
C GLN A 62 -8.66 1.94 -6.94
N LEU A 63 -7.66 1.62 -7.76
CA LEU A 63 -6.56 2.52 -8.08
C LEU A 63 -7.03 3.60 -9.05
N ARG A 64 -6.95 4.85 -8.57
CA ARG A 64 -7.21 6.06 -9.34
C ARG A 64 -6.44 7.22 -8.72
N LEU A 65 -5.62 7.91 -9.52
CA LEU A 65 -4.93 9.12 -9.07
C LEU A 65 -5.78 10.38 -9.28
N PRO A 66 -5.52 11.47 -8.54
CA PRO A 66 -6.14 12.77 -8.79
C PRO A 66 -5.99 13.18 -10.25
N GLY A 67 -7.06 13.68 -10.85
CA GLY A 67 -7.07 14.10 -12.27
C GLY A 67 -7.11 12.98 -13.32
N GLN A 68 -6.93 11.71 -12.95
CA GLN A 68 -6.96 10.61 -13.92
C GLN A 68 -8.36 10.44 -14.55
N ARG A 69 -8.43 10.34 -15.88
CA ARG A 69 -9.67 10.18 -16.66
C ARG A 69 -9.86 8.74 -17.15
N ARG A 70 -11.08 8.40 -17.60
CA ARG A 70 -11.35 7.10 -18.25
C ARG A 70 -10.43 6.93 -19.47
N ARG A 71 -9.97 5.69 -19.70
CA ARG A 71 -8.99 5.32 -20.75
C ARG A 71 -7.57 5.89 -20.56
N GLN A 72 -7.32 6.66 -19.50
CA GLN A 72 -5.98 7.14 -19.15
C GLN A 72 -5.27 6.12 -18.24
N ARG A 73 -3.99 5.87 -18.51
CA ARG A 73 -3.09 5.14 -17.61
C ARG A 73 -2.45 6.10 -16.62
N ALA A 74 -2.08 5.61 -15.45
CA ALA A 74 -1.38 6.36 -14.43
C ALA A 74 -0.20 5.55 -13.89
N CYS A 75 0.80 6.26 -13.37
CA CYS A 75 1.99 5.66 -12.78
C CYS A 75 2.13 6.08 -11.31
N LEU A 76 2.58 5.16 -10.46
CA LEU A 76 3.11 5.50 -9.15
C LEU A 76 4.51 6.09 -9.34
N ALA A 77 4.79 7.22 -8.69
CA ALA A 77 6.12 7.82 -8.70
C ALA A 77 7.07 7.03 -7.76
N LEU A 78 7.88 6.14 -8.36
CA LEU A 78 8.86 5.28 -7.70
C LEU A 78 10.24 5.94 -7.64
N ASP A 79 10.44 6.83 -6.67
CA ASP A 79 11.70 7.57 -6.54
C ASP A 79 12.76 6.77 -5.73
N PRO A 80 14.05 6.80 -6.13
CA PRO A 80 15.12 6.21 -5.35
C PRO A 80 15.17 6.75 -3.91
N GLY A 81 15.40 5.86 -2.94
CA GLY A 81 15.50 6.23 -1.52
C GLY A 81 14.16 6.61 -0.85
N VAL A 82 13.03 6.37 -1.52
CA VAL A 82 11.69 6.56 -0.97
C VAL A 82 10.98 5.21 -0.86
N LEU A 83 10.47 4.87 0.33
CA LEU A 83 9.56 3.74 0.46
C LEU A 83 8.19 4.14 -0.08
N VAL A 84 7.85 3.66 -1.27
CA VAL A 84 6.52 3.86 -1.85
C VAL A 84 5.55 2.81 -1.31
N LEU A 85 4.55 3.26 -0.55
CA LEU A 85 3.50 2.45 0.04
C LEU A 85 2.21 2.57 -0.75
N LEU A 86 1.82 1.47 -1.39
CA LEU A 86 0.47 1.28 -1.92
C LEU A 86 -0.39 0.61 -0.86
N ALA A 87 -1.36 1.34 -0.32
CA ALA A 87 -2.10 0.94 0.86
C ALA A 87 -3.61 1.02 0.70
N GLY A 88 -4.30 0.13 1.39
CA GLY A 88 -5.75 0.12 1.58
C GLY A 88 -6.05 0.16 3.06
N TYR A 89 -7.17 0.73 3.44
CA TYR A 89 -7.64 0.72 4.83
C TYR A 89 -9.01 0.08 4.92
N VAL A 90 -9.09 -1.00 5.69
CA VAL A 90 -10.34 -1.70 6.03
C VAL A 90 -10.83 -1.12 7.36
N ALA A 91 -11.80 -0.21 7.27
CA ALA A 91 -12.26 0.55 8.44
C ALA A 91 -12.90 -0.33 9.51
N GLU A 92 -13.64 -1.37 9.10
CA GLU A 92 -14.35 -2.29 9.99
C GLU A 92 -13.43 -2.93 11.04
N PHE A 93 -12.18 -3.25 10.65
CA PHE A 93 -11.21 -3.92 11.52
C PHE A 93 -10.02 -3.05 11.91
N ASP A 94 -10.02 -1.79 11.47
CA ASP A 94 -8.89 -0.87 11.66
C ASP A 94 -7.55 -1.46 11.17
N VAL A 95 -7.59 -2.06 9.99
CA VAL A 95 -6.46 -2.76 9.35
C VAL A 95 -6.00 -2.00 8.10
N PHE A 96 -4.69 -1.76 8.01
CA PHE A 96 -4.03 -1.34 6.78
C PHE A 96 -3.54 -2.55 6.00
N VAL A 97 -3.71 -2.52 4.68
CA VAL A 97 -3.25 -3.56 3.76
C VAL A 97 -2.24 -2.94 2.80
N PHE A 98 -1.07 -3.56 2.67
CA PHE A 98 0.02 -3.10 1.82
C PHE A 98 0.25 -4.07 0.67
N TRP A 99 0.20 -3.54 -0.54
CA TRP A 99 0.57 -4.22 -1.77
C TRP A 99 1.97 -3.80 -2.22
N ASP A 100 2.56 -4.56 -3.13
CA ASP A 100 3.85 -4.19 -3.71
C ASP A 100 3.63 -3.08 -4.74
N ALA A 101 4.09 -1.86 -4.44
CA ALA A 101 3.97 -0.73 -5.36
C ALA A 101 4.57 -1.03 -6.75
N ILE A 102 5.65 -1.82 -6.80
CA ILE A 102 6.32 -2.24 -8.05
C ILE A 102 5.39 -3.10 -8.93
N ALA A 103 4.61 -4.01 -8.35
CA ALA A 103 3.64 -4.84 -9.10
C ALA A 103 2.49 -4.02 -9.70
N HIS A 104 2.32 -2.79 -9.23
CA HIS A 104 1.26 -1.86 -9.61
C HIS A 104 1.81 -0.49 -10.03
N SER A 105 3.06 -0.45 -10.52
CA SER A 105 3.75 0.80 -10.89
C SER A 105 3.00 1.58 -11.98
N GLU A 106 2.37 0.87 -12.92
CA GLU A 106 1.51 1.44 -13.94
C GLU A 106 0.15 0.72 -13.99
N PHE A 107 -0.94 1.48 -14.12
CA PHE A 107 -2.29 0.92 -14.10
C PHE A 107 -3.31 1.72 -14.94
N PRO A 108 -4.31 1.05 -15.54
CA PRO A 108 -5.45 1.72 -16.17
C PRO A 108 -6.36 2.36 -15.13
N TYR A 109 -7.21 3.29 -15.58
CA TYR A 109 -8.25 3.90 -14.77
C TYR A 109 -9.09 2.88 -14.00
N SER A 110 -9.22 3.06 -12.68
CA SER A 110 -10.04 2.23 -11.79
C SER A 110 -9.60 0.76 -11.69
N LYS A 111 -8.30 0.47 -11.80
CA LYS A 111 -7.78 -0.90 -11.60
C LYS A 111 -8.11 -1.37 -10.18
N GLY A 112 -8.89 -2.45 -10.07
CA GLY A 112 -9.14 -3.12 -8.79
C GLY A 112 -7.95 -4.01 -8.39
N ILE A 113 -7.54 -3.95 -7.13
CA ILE A 113 -6.62 -4.93 -6.55
C ILE A 113 -7.20 -5.44 -5.23
N GLN A 114 -7.07 -6.75 -4.99
CA GLN A 114 -7.76 -7.46 -3.92
C GLN A 114 -6.80 -7.95 -2.82
N VAL A 115 -7.36 -8.30 -1.66
CA VAL A 115 -6.72 -9.04 -0.57
C VAL A 115 -7.76 -10.01 -0.01
N SER A 116 -7.32 -11.18 0.43
CA SER A 116 -8.24 -12.19 0.94
C SER A 116 -8.85 -11.77 2.28
N ALA A 117 -10.11 -12.14 2.51
CA ALA A 117 -10.77 -11.97 3.81
C ALA A 117 -9.92 -12.53 4.94
N THR A 118 -9.39 -13.74 4.73
CA THR A 118 -8.55 -14.47 5.69
C THR A 118 -7.32 -13.67 6.10
N THR A 119 -6.63 -13.02 5.17
CA THR A 119 -5.46 -12.17 5.49
C THR A 119 -5.85 -10.97 6.35
N VAL A 120 -6.98 -10.33 6.05
CA VAL A 120 -7.47 -9.18 6.81
C VAL A 120 -7.91 -9.61 8.21
N HIS A 121 -8.72 -10.67 8.34
CA HIS A 121 -9.19 -11.19 9.62
C HIS A 121 -8.03 -11.68 10.48
N HIS A 122 -7.05 -12.39 9.89
CA HIS A 122 -5.85 -12.80 10.61
C HIS A 122 -5.08 -11.58 11.16
N ALA A 123 -4.96 -10.50 10.39
CA ALA A 123 -4.33 -9.26 10.88
C ALA A 123 -5.14 -8.56 11.98
N ALA A 124 -6.48 -8.59 11.89
CA ALA A 124 -7.34 -8.03 12.93
C ALA A 124 -7.13 -8.75 14.28
N ILE A 125 -7.09 -10.10 14.24
CA ILE A 125 -6.95 -10.95 15.43
C ILE A 125 -5.51 -10.93 15.97
N HIS A 126 -4.52 -11.14 15.09
CA HIS A 126 -3.12 -11.38 15.48
C HIS A 126 -2.21 -10.14 15.32
N GLY A 127 -2.76 -9.00 14.89
CA GLY A 127 -2.03 -7.76 14.66
C GLY A 127 -1.36 -7.66 13.27
N GLN A 128 -1.11 -8.80 12.61
CA GLN A 128 -0.58 -8.85 11.25
C GLN A 128 -0.99 -10.14 10.51
N GLY A 129 -1.00 -10.10 9.19
CA GLY A 129 -1.29 -11.23 8.31
C GLY A 129 -0.65 -11.01 6.94
N GLY A 130 -0.34 -12.08 6.22
CA GLY A 130 0.28 -11.98 4.90
C GLY A 130 -0.30 -12.96 3.91
N GLN A 131 -0.18 -12.64 2.63
CA GLN A 131 -0.37 -13.59 1.55
C GLN A 131 0.62 -13.33 0.43
N ARG A 132 0.94 -14.38 -0.32
CA ARG A 132 1.72 -14.30 -1.54
C ARG A 132 0.83 -14.68 -2.71
N ARG A 133 0.94 -13.96 -3.82
CA ARG A 133 0.19 -14.26 -5.04
C ARG A 133 0.96 -13.92 -6.29
N GLU A 134 0.60 -14.57 -7.39
CA GLU A 134 1.04 -14.15 -8.70
C GLU A 134 0.15 -13.03 -9.22
N VAL A 135 0.76 -11.95 -9.69
CA VAL A 135 0.03 -10.87 -10.35
C VAL A 135 0.07 -11.11 -11.85
N ARG A 136 -1.10 -11.24 -12.47
CA ARG A 136 -1.18 -11.33 -13.93
C ARG A 136 -0.56 -10.07 -14.54
N ARG A 137 0.31 -10.24 -15.54
CA ARG A 137 1.07 -9.18 -16.21
C ARG A 137 2.19 -8.52 -15.38
N SER A 138 2.56 -9.07 -14.23
CA SER A 138 3.77 -8.63 -13.50
C SER A 138 5.05 -9.36 -13.93
N GLY A 139 5.03 -10.09 -15.06
CA GLY A 139 6.19 -10.84 -15.55
C GLY A 139 6.63 -11.98 -14.63
N GLY A 140 5.71 -12.58 -13.87
CA GLY A 140 6.02 -13.62 -12.89
C GLY A 140 6.50 -13.08 -11.55
N TYR A 141 6.46 -11.75 -11.33
CA TYR A 141 6.78 -11.16 -10.04
C TYR A 141 5.76 -11.63 -8.97
N PRO A 142 6.22 -12.35 -7.92
CA PRO A 142 5.36 -12.81 -6.86
C PRO A 142 5.08 -11.65 -5.90
N GLU A 143 3.86 -11.12 -5.94
CA GLU A 143 3.46 -10.06 -5.03
C GLU A 143 3.29 -10.59 -3.61
N GLN A 144 3.82 -9.82 -2.65
CA GLN A 144 3.56 -10.02 -1.23
C GLN A 144 2.58 -8.95 -0.74
N VAL A 145 1.44 -9.39 -0.20
CA VAL A 145 0.46 -8.52 0.45
C VAL A 145 0.59 -8.68 1.95
N LEU A 146 0.69 -7.57 2.67
CA LEU A 146 0.84 -7.52 4.12
C LEU A 146 -0.32 -6.72 4.72
N ALA A 147 -1.13 -7.34 5.56
CA ALA A 147 -2.13 -6.66 6.36
C ALA A 147 -1.61 -6.46 7.79
N VAL A 148 -1.82 -5.27 8.34
CA VAL A 148 -1.41 -4.90 9.70
C VAL A 148 -2.48 -4.05 10.37
N ARG A 149 -2.70 -4.31 11.64
CA ARG A 149 -3.58 -3.50 12.46
C ARG A 149 -2.96 -2.13 12.71
N ALA A 150 -3.76 -1.07 12.79
CA ALA A 150 -3.24 0.30 12.85
C ALA A 150 -2.32 0.55 14.07
N ASP A 151 -2.57 -0.09 15.21
CA ASP A 151 -1.71 -0.01 16.39
C ASP A 151 -0.35 -0.71 16.22
N ARG A 152 -0.16 -1.49 15.14
CA ARG A 152 1.10 -2.15 14.77
C ARG A 152 1.76 -1.54 13.54
N LEU A 153 1.33 -0.34 13.13
CA LEU A 153 1.70 0.27 11.87
C LEU A 153 3.23 0.44 11.72
N VAL A 154 3.92 0.92 12.76
CA VAL A 154 5.39 1.08 12.72
C VAL A 154 6.10 -0.24 12.40
N THR A 155 5.75 -1.32 13.09
CA THR A 155 6.30 -2.66 12.82
C THR A 155 5.93 -3.15 11.42
N GLY A 156 4.69 -2.87 10.99
CA GLY A 156 4.21 -3.18 9.64
C GLY A 156 4.99 -2.50 8.53
N LEU A 157 5.32 -1.21 8.67
CA LEU A 157 6.12 -0.47 7.69
C LEU A 157 7.54 -1.03 7.60
N ARG A 158 8.17 -1.33 8.73
CA ARG A 158 9.50 -1.97 8.73
C ARG A 158 9.48 -3.31 8.03
N ARG A 159 8.44 -4.12 8.28
CA ARG A 159 8.28 -5.40 7.58
C ARG A 159 8.06 -5.18 6.09
N ARG A 160 7.26 -4.18 5.70
CA ARG A 160 7.01 -3.85 4.30
C ARG A 160 8.28 -3.42 3.57
N GLU A 161 9.09 -2.57 4.19
CA GLU A 161 10.40 -2.16 3.69
C GLU A 161 11.31 -3.36 3.46
N GLU A 162 11.42 -4.24 4.46
CA GLU A 162 12.23 -5.45 4.38
C GLU A 162 11.78 -6.37 3.24
N LEU A 163 10.47 -6.59 3.10
CA LEU A 163 9.92 -7.40 2.01
C LEU A 163 10.21 -6.77 0.64
N THR A 164 10.08 -5.44 0.51
CA THR A 164 10.42 -4.73 -0.73
C THR A 164 11.90 -4.88 -1.08
N ARG A 165 12.78 -4.72 -0.09
CA ARG A 165 14.23 -4.91 -0.25
C ARG A 165 14.56 -6.34 -0.70
N GLN A 166 13.94 -7.34 -0.08
CA GLN A 166 14.13 -8.75 -0.48
C GLN A 166 13.66 -9.03 -1.91
N SER A 167 12.52 -8.45 -2.32
CA SER A 167 12.01 -8.60 -3.69
C SER A 167 12.96 -7.99 -4.72
N LEU A 168 13.52 -6.81 -4.45
CA LEU A 168 14.49 -6.15 -5.33
C LEU A 168 15.80 -6.94 -5.49
N LEU A 169 16.25 -7.63 -4.43
CA LEU A 169 17.44 -8.49 -4.50
C LEU A 169 17.21 -9.78 -5.31
N LYS A 170 15.99 -10.33 -5.28
CA LYS A 170 15.64 -11.59 -5.96
C LYS A 170 15.21 -11.41 -7.42
N SER A 171 14.74 -10.23 -7.77
CA SER A 171 14.37 -9.88 -9.14
C SER A 171 15.23 -8.69 -9.57
N PRO A 172 16.40 -8.91 -10.21
CA PRO A 172 17.10 -7.81 -10.85
C PRO A 172 16.12 -7.21 -11.87
N ILE A 173 15.75 -5.95 -11.63
CA ILE A 173 14.91 -5.18 -12.54
C ILE A 173 15.56 -5.31 -13.91
N ARG A 174 14.89 -5.94 -14.88
CA ARG A 174 15.29 -5.80 -16.28
C ARG A 174 15.02 -4.34 -16.64
N SER A 175 16.04 -3.51 -16.55
CA SER A 175 16.05 -2.16 -17.09
C SER A 175 15.84 -2.28 -18.59
N SER A 176 14.60 -2.13 -19.06
CA SER A 176 14.35 -1.86 -20.47
C SER A 176 14.69 -0.39 -20.72
N VAL A 177 15.98 -0.16 -20.94
CA VAL A 177 16.49 1.01 -21.65
C VAL A 177 16.94 0.51 -23.00
N THR A 178 16.06 0.59 -23.99
CA THR A 178 16.39 0.97 -25.37
C THR A 178 15.10 1.40 -26.07
#